data_AF-A0AAD5WJJ3-F1
#
_entry.id   AF-A0AAD5WJJ3-F1
#
_cell.length_a   1.000
_cell.length_b   1.000
_cell.length_c   1.000
_cell.angle_alpha   90.00
_cell.angle_beta   90.00
_cell.angle_gamma   90.00
#
_symmetry.space_group_name_H-M   'P 1'
#
loop_
_entity.id
_entity.type
_entity.pdbx_description
1 polymer ?
#
loop_
_entity_poly.entity_id
_entity_poly.type
_entity_poly.pdbx_seq_one_letter_code
_entity_poly.pdbx_strand_id
1 'polypeptide(L)'
;MVRDVEVRSEDVEDKTTQEKAESSNGRINTKAQPLNSMKRCNYCGREGNKIEPEKKKINNGLYLSIILGNNIDLTMTSTQRFYFKKDYEKFKLRFTLLNLFPLAIAFIFPSRPMDSICHFLMVWYYCTLTIRESILILNGSKLGSWWVAHHYLACVIGGVALTWPDSASYQMFHTQFLLFAVYICLLQQLQYQYQSGCLRRLHSLGHGDSMDVTLEGFATWMFHGLTFLLPFLAVMYMLELYNSYTLYCIWRDQESVWQVPALSILFLVVGVGNIAMVSHIVIQKMKENATSRVKNILRKYPSIAKLR
;
A
#
# COMPACT_ATOMS: atom_id res chain seq x y z
N MET A 1 -72.15 -21.45 -46.28
CA MET A 1 -72.59 -22.70 -45.65
C MET A 1 -72.82 -22.38 -44.19
N VAL A 2 -74.10 -22.28 -43.81
CA VAL A 2 -74.60 -21.99 -42.47
C VAL A 2 -74.81 -23.32 -41.73
N ARG A 3 -74.83 -23.24 -40.39
CA ARG A 3 -75.57 -24.05 -39.40
C ARG A 3 -74.70 -24.87 -38.46
N ASP A 4 -74.98 -25.02 -37.16
CA ASP A 4 -75.91 -24.45 -36.17
C ASP A 4 -75.52 -25.15 -34.82
N VAL A 5 -75.38 -24.49 -33.66
CA VAL A 5 -76.36 -24.17 -32.58
C VAL A 5 -76.60 -25.29 -31.53
N GLU A 6 -76.97 -24.82 -30.31
CA GLU A 6 -77.49 -25.46 -29.08
C GLU A 6 -76.42 -25.83 -28.01
N VAL A 7 -76.26 -25.19 -26.83
CA VAL A 7 -77.13 -24.69 -25.72
C VAL A 7 -77.76 -25.81 -24.86
N ARG A 8 -77.47 -25.85 -23.54
CA ARG A 8 -78.39 -25.57 -22.39
C ARG A 8 -78.01 -26.26 -21.04
N SER A 9 -78.24 -25.51 -19.93
CA SER A 9 -78.79 -25.86 -18.57
C SER A 9 -78.10 -26.92 -17.68
N GLU A 10 -77.70 -26.65 -16.42
CA GLU A 10 -78.44 -26.35 -15.16
C GLU A 10 -78.93 -27.58 -14.36
N ASP A 11 -79.06 -27.38 -13.03
CA ASP A 11 -79.61 -28.21 -11.94
C ASP A 11 -78.57 -28.96 -11.04
N VAL A 12 -78.37 -28.65 -9.73
CA VAL A 12 -79.30 -28.51 -8.56
C VAL A 12 -79.98 -29.87 -8.30
N GLU A 13 -79.95 -30.56 -7.16
CA GLU A 13 -80.04 -30.25 -5.73
C GLU A 13 -79.71 -31.58 -4.99
N ASP A 14 -79.23 -31.56 -3.75
CA ASP A 14 -80.05 -32.13 -2.66
C ASP A 14 -79.52 -31.69 -1.28
N LYS A 15 -80.43 -31.08 -0.52
CA LYS A 15 -80.29 -30.81 0.93
C LYS A 15 -80.66 -32.10 1.65
N THR A 16 -80.14 -32.42 2.82
CA THR A 16 -80.84 -32.29 4.12
C THR A 16 -80.11 -33.32 5.02
N THR A 17 -79.60 -33.01 6.21
CA THR A 17 -80.17 -33.34 7.54
C THR A 17 -78.98 -33.16 8.51
N GLN A 18 -78.89 -32.17 9.40
CA GLN A 18 -79.54 -31.98 10.70
C GLN A 18 -79.15 -32.99 11.80
N GLU A 19 -78.97 -32.45 13.02
CA GLU A 19 -78.73 -33.08 14.35
C GLU A 19 -77.25 -33.17 14.81
N LYS A 20 -76.88 -32.85 16.06
CA LYS A 20 -77.60 -32.42 17.26
C LYS A 20 -76.62 -31.76 18.25
N ALA A 21 -77.16 -30.89 19.09
CA ALA A 21 -76.48 -30.22 20.19
C ALA A 21 -76.23 -31.15 21.38
N GLU A 22 -75.15 -30.92 22.14
CA GLU A 22 -75.13 -31.19 23.58
C GLU A 22 -74.15 -30.26 24.30
N SER A 23 -74.69 -29.62 25.33
CA SER A 23 -74.05 -28.67 26.24
C SER A 23 -73.36 -29.43 27.37
N SER A 24 -72.11 -29.09 27.70
CA SER A 24 -71.65 -29.25 29.08
C SER A 24 -70.66 -28.16 29.48
N ASN A 25 -70.96 -27.58 30.64
CA ASN A 25 -70.28 -26.48 31.30
C ASN A 25 -69.06 -27.04 32.05
N GLY A 26 -67.85 -26.58 31.70
CA GLY A 26 -66.59 -27.03 32.30
C GLY A 26 -65.60 -25.87 32.43
N ARG A 27 -65.32 -25.49 33.66
CA ARG A 27 -64.56 -24.31 34.09
C ARG A 27 -63.03 -24.50 33.86
N ILE A 28 -62.34 -23.38 33.58
CA ILE A 28 -60.94 -23.02 33.97
C ILE A 28 -59.84 -22.98 32.88
N ASN A 29 -59.08 -21.87 32.95
CA ASN A 29 -57.73 -21.57 32.45
C ASN A 29 -57.57 -21.10 31.00
N THR A 30 -57.64 -19.78 30.80
CA THR A 30 -56.93 -19.08 29.73
C THR A 30 -55.42 -19.14 29.97
N LYS A 31 -54.80 -20.31 29.69
CA LYS A 31 -53.40 -20.33 29.26
C LYS A 31 -53.38 -20.00 27.78
N ALA A 32 -53.21 -18.73 27.44
CA ALA A 32 -52.78 -18.36 26.11
C ALA A 32 -51.41 -19.00 25.87
N GLN A 33 -51.35 -19.97 24.97
CA GLN A 33 -50.09 -20.52 24.48
C GLN A 33 -49.22 -19.38 23.92
N PRO A 34 -47.90 -19.40 24.15
CA PRO A 34 -47.01 -18.37 23.62
C PRO A 34 -47.11 -18.39 22.10
N LEU A 35 -47.46 -17.25 21.53
CA LEU A 35 -47.52 -17.07 20.07
C LEU A 35 -46.15 -17.44 19.50
N ASN A 36 -46.10 -18.52 18.73
CA ASN A 36 -44.92 -18.92 17.97
C ASN A 36 -44.52 -17.74 17.07
N SER A 37 -43.42 -17.06 17.39
CA SER A 37 -43.00 -15.78 16.79
C SER A 37 -42.47 -15.92 15.36
N MET A 38 -42.75 -17.03 14.69
CA MET A 38 -42.30 -17.33 13.33
C MET A 38 -43.46 -17.41 12.32
N LYS A 39 -44.55 -16.67 12.54
CA LYS A 39 -45.51 -16.35 11.48
C LYS A 39 -45.17 -14.99 10.86
N ARG A 40 -44.70 -15.04 9.61
CA ARG A 40 -44.44 -13.90 8.73
C ARG A 40 -45.73 -13.09 8.54
N CYS A 41 -45.79 -11.88 9.07
CA CYS A 41 -46.90 -10.97 8.79
C CYS A 41 -46.69 -10.36 7.40
N ASN A 42 -47.49 -10.76 6.42
CA ASN A 42 -47.41 -10.27 5.04
C ASN A 42 -47.98 -8.85 4.85
N TYR A 43 -48.40 -8.16 5.94
CA TYR A 43 -49.01 -6.82 5.87
C TYR A 43 -48.20 -5.72 6.57
N CYS A 44 -47.26 -6.06 7.44
CA CYS A 44 -46.30 -5.11 7.98
C CYS A 44 -44.90 -5.49 7.47
N GLY A 45 -44.37 -4.72 6.53
CA GLY A 45 -43.02 -4.93 5.94
C GLY A 45 -41.85 -4.72 6.92
N ARG A 46 -41.99 -5.12 8.18
CA ARG A 46 -40.93 -5.05 9.18
C ARG A 46 -40.17 -6.38 9.14
N GLU A 47 -39.05 -6.39 8.41
CA GLU A 47 -38.07 -7.48 8.50
C GLU A 47 -37.64 -7.61 9.97
N GLY A 48 -37.77 -8.79 10.58
CA GLY A 48 -37.14 -9.07 11.87
C GLY A 48 -35.64 -8.85 11.74
N ASN A 49 -35.02 -8.27 12.77
CA ASN A 49 -33.58 -8.00 12.84
C ASN A 49 -32.80 -9.22 12.32
N LYS A 50 -32.23 -9.11 11.12
CA LYS A 50 -31.18 -10.01 10.66
C LYS A 50 -30.09 -9.91 11.71
N ILE A 51 -29.75 -11.02 12.36
CA ILE A 51 -28.56 -11.10 13.21
C ILE A 51 -27.40 -10.79 12.27
N GLU A 52 -26.88 -9.56 12.36
CA GLU A 52 -25.74 -9.12 11.57
C GLU A 52 -24.59 -10.07 11.94
N PRO A 53 -23.95 -10.73 10.95
CA PRO A 53 -22.86 -11.65 11.26
C PRO A 53 -21.83 -10.92 12.09
N GLU A 54 -21.40 -11.55 13.20
CA GLU A 54 -20.45 -10.99 14.15
C GLU A 54 -19.27 -10.39 13.37
N LYS A 55 -19.14 -9.05 13.42
CA LYS A 55 -18.08 -8.33 12.71
C LYS A 55 -16.75 -8.87 13.21
N LYS A 56 -16.11 -9.70 12.40
CA LYS A 56 -14.76 -10.20 12.64
C LYS A 56 -13.90 -8.99 12.98
N LYS A 57 -13.24 -9.00 14.13
CA LYS A 57 -12.43 -7.87 14.58
C LYS A 57 -11.26 -7.71 13.62
N ILE A 58 -11.41 -6.81 12.67
CA ILE A 58 -10.40 -6.52 11.65
C ILE A 58 -9.26 -5.79 12.35
N ASN A 59 -8.06 -6.36 12.29
CA ASN A 59 -6.85 -5.71 12.80
C ASN A 59 -6.08 -5.10 11.63
N ASN A 60 -6.37 -3.83 11.33
CA ASN A 60 -5.71 -3.06 10.27
C ASN A 60 -4.28 -2.59 10.67
N GLY A 61 -3.83 -2.88 11.90
CA GLY A 61 -2.63 -2.27 12.48
C GLY A 61 -2.88 -0.82 12.90
N LEU A 62 -2.03 -0.29 13.80
CA LEU A 62 -2.24 1.01 14.44
C LEU A 62 -2.34 2.17 13.42
N TYR A 63 -1.42 2.23 12.45
CA TYR A 63 -1.36 3.32 11.48
C TYR A 63 -2.64 3.41 10.61
N LEU A 64 -3.03 2.31 9.97
CA LEU A 64 -4.25 2.29 9.15
C LEU A 64 -5.52 2.40 10.00
N SER A 65 -5.52 1.85 11.21
CA SER A 65 -6.61 2.04 12.17
C SER A 65 -6.85 3.51 12.51
N ILE A 66 -5.79 4.31 12.65
CA ILE A 66 -5.90 5.74 12.95
C ILE A 66 -6.44 6.51 11.73
N ILE A 67 -5.94 6.19 10.53
CA ILE A 67 -6.26 6.95 9.31
C ILE A 67 -7.62 6.56 8.72
N LEU A 68 -7.91 5.27 8.60
CA LEU A 68 -9.08 4.72 7.90
C LEU A 68 -10.15 4.19 8.87
N GLY A 69 -9.80 4.05 10.15
CA GLY A 69 -10.66 3.40 11.14
C GLY A 69 -10.56 1.87 11.11
N ASN A 70 -11.11 1.24 12.14
CA ASN A 70 -11.19 -0.23 12.25
C ASN A 70 -12.44 -0.84 11.61
N ASN A 71 -13.32 0.00 11.07
CA ASN A 71 -14.60 -0.44 10.51
C ASN A 71 -14.51 -0.88 9.04
N ILE A 72 -13.37 -0.65 8.40
CA ILE A 72 -13.13 -0.98 6.98
C ILE A 72 -12.26 -2.24 6.91
N ASP A 73 -12.74 -3.27 6.24
CA ASP A 73 -11.93 -4.45 5.92
C ASP A 73 -10.98 -4.13 4.75
N LEU A 74 -9.70 -4.09 5.04
CA LEU A 74 -8.64 -3.84 4.06
C LEU A 74 -8.01 -5.14 3.55
N THR A 75 -8.49 -6.30 3.99
CA THR A 75 -8.02 -7.59 3.47
C THR A 75 -8.53 -7.82 2.05
N MET A 76 -7.64 -8.35 1.21
CA MET A 76 -7.87 -8.48 -0.23
C MET A 76 -7.80 -9.93 -0.66
N THR A 77 -8.68 -10.31 -1.58
CA THR A 77 -8.60 -11.57 -2.35
C THR A 77 -7.40 -11.54 -3.30
N SER A 78 -6.98 -12.70 -3.81
CA SER A 78 -5.80 -12.80 -4.70
C SER A 78 -5.90 -11.89 -5.93
N THR A 79 -7.09 -11.77 -6.51
CA THR A 79 -7.36 -10.89 -7.65
C THR A 79 -7.23 -9.41 -7.27
N GLN A 80 -7.80 -9.00 -6.13
CA GLN A 80 -7.70 -7.63 -5.62
C GLN A 80 -6.25 -7.23 -5.33
N ARG A 81 -5.47 -8.14 -4.72
CA ARG A 81 -4.03 -7.94 -4.48
C ARG A 81 -3.26 -7.65 -5.76
N PHE A 82 -3.52 -8.41 -6.82
CA PHE A 82 -2.88 -8.22 -8.12
C PHE A 82 -3.18 -6.83 -8.72
N TYR A 83 -4.45 -6.42 -8.76
CA TYR A 83 -4.83 -5.11 -9.30
C TYR A 83 -4.31 -3.96 -8.43
N PHE A 84 -4.41 -4.07 -7.10
CA PHE A 84 -3.93 -3.06 -6.18
C PHE A 84 -2.43 -2.83 -6.32
N LYS A 85 -1.63 -3.91 -6.38
CA LYS A 85 -0.20 -3.84 -6.67
C LYS A 85 0.08 -3.16 -8.00
N LYS A 86 -0.63 -3.54 -9.07
CA LYS A 86 -0.46 -2.93 -10.40
C LYS A 86 -0.76 -1.43 -10.37
N ASP A 87 -1.77 -1.00 -9.61
CA ASP A 87 -2.15 0.40 -9.51
C ASP A 87 -1.26 1.20 -8.55
N TYR A 88 -0.64 0.55 -7.55
CA TYR A 88 0.45 1.11 -6.76
C TYR A 88 1.68 1.40 -7.64
N GLU A 89 2.11 0.45 -8.45
CA GLU A 89 3.26 0.63 -9.36
C GLU A 89 3.01 1.71 -10.41
N LYS A 90 1.83 1.69 -11.05
CA LYS A 90 1.44 2.75 -12.00
C LYS A 90 1.36 4.12 -11.32
N PHE A 91 0.91 4.18 -10.07
CA PHE A 91 0.84 5.42 -9.32
C PHE A 91 2.23 6.04 -9.17
N LYS A 92 3.23 5.27 -8.72
CA LYS A 92 4.62 5.73 -8.62
C LYS A 92 5.13 6.27 -9.95
N LEU A 93 4.97 5.51 -11.02
CA LEU A 93 5.41 5.92 -12.35
C LEU A 93 4.73 7.18 -12.87
N ARG A 94 3.40 7.23 -12.81
CA ARG A 94 2.64 8.38 -13.31
C ARG A 94 2.99 9.63 -12.53
N PHE A 95 3.06 9.52 -11.21
CA PHE A 95 3.39 10.66 -10.37
C PHE A 95 4.79 11.20 -10.69
N THR A 96 5.80 10.34 -10.71
CA THR A 96 7.19 10.75 -10.93
C THR A 96 7.42 11.36 -12.32
N LEU A 97 6.71 10.87 -13.36
CA LEU A 97 6.71 11.52 -14.68
C LEU A 97 6.00 12.88 -14.67
N LEU A 98 4.82 12.97 -14.03
CA LEU A 98 4.08 14.22 -13.92
C LEU A 98 4.84 15.28 -13.11
N ASN A 99 5.56 14.86 -12.07
CA ASN A 99 6.29 15.74 -11.17
C ASN A 99 7.52 16.41 -11.81
N LEU A 100 8.04 15.86 -12.92
CA LEU A 100 9.11 16.50 -13.68
C LEU A 100 8.68 17.85 -14.28
N PHE A 101 7.39 18.02 -14.62
CA PHE A 101 6.87 19.26 -15.20
C PHE A 101 6.93 20.46 -14.22
N PRO A 102 6.36 20.39 -13.01
CA PRO A 102 6.48 21.49 -12.05
C PRO A 102 7.94 21.72 -11.62
N LEU A 103 8.77 20.67 -11.51
CA LEU A 103 10.20 20.83 -11.25
C LEU A 103 10.92 21.60 -12.35
N ALA A 104 10.61 21.32 -13.62
CA ALA A 104 11.19 22.05 -14.75
C ALA A 104 10.79 23.53 -14.75
N ILE A 105 9.52 23.84 -14.45
CA ILE A 105 9.07 25.24 -14.33
C ILE A 105 9.74 25.91 -13.13
N ALA A 106 9.83 25.25 -11.97
CA ALA A 106 10.51 25.80 -10.80
C ALA A 106 11.99 26.11 -11.07
N PHE A 107 12.63 25.30 -11.93
CA PHE A 107 14.02 25.51 -12.35
C PHE A 107 14.17 26.67 -13.34
N ILE A 108 13.30 26.77 -14.36
CA ILE A 108 13.40 27.81 -15.40
C ILE A 108 12.88 29.16 -14.90
N PHE A 109 11.82 29.15 -14.09
CA PHE A 109 11.17 30.33 -13.52
C PHE A 109 11.10 30.21 -11.98
N PRO A 110 12.23 30.42 -11.28
CA PRO A 110 12.29 30.31 -9.83
C PRO A 110 11.28 31.24 -9.16
N SER A 111 10.34 30.65 -8.41
CA SER A 111 9.33 31.40 -7.67
C SER A 111 8.87 30.61 -6.46
N ARG A 112 8.67 31.31 -5.33
CA ARG A 112 8.23 30.69 -4.06
C ARG A 112 6.92 29.92 -4.17
N PRO A 113 5.89 30.39 -4.90
CA PRO A 113 4.67 29.60 -5.09
C PRO A 113 4.94 28.29 -5.82
N MET A 114 5.80 28.30 -6.85
CA MET A 114 6.09 27.10 -7.61
C MET A 114 6.89 26.07 -6.80
N ASP A 115 7.84 26.54 -6.01
CA ASP A 115 8.54 25.70 -5.04
C ASP A 115 7.56 25.08 -4.04
N SER A 116 6.61 25.86 -3.54
CA SER A 116 5.60 25.38 -2.58
C SER A 116 4.74 24.28 -3.20
N ILE A 117 4.39 24.41 -4.49
CA ILE A 117 3.71 23.34 -5.24
C ILE A 117 4.58 22.09 -5.31
N CYS A 118 5.87 22.22 -5.63
CA CYS A 118 6.79 21.07 -5.69
C CYS A 118 6.93 20.35 -4.35
N HIS A 119 7.12 21.11 -3.25
CA HIS A 119 7.20 20.54 -1.91
C HIS A 119 5.88 19.91 -1.46
N PHE A 120 4.74 20.56 -1.75
CA PHE A 120 3.42 20.01 -1.47
C PHE A 120 3.19 18.69 -2.20
N LEU A 121 3.53 18.63 -3.50
CA LEU A 121 3.41 17.40 -4.30
C LEU A 121 4.28 16.28 -3.74
N MET A 122 5.50 16.58 -3.27
CA MET A 122 6.37 15.61 -2.61
C MET A 122 5.76 15.09 -1.30
N VAL A 123 5.25 15.97 -0.42
CA VAL A 123 4.55 15.57 0.82
C VAL A 123 3.35 14.69 0.48
N TRP A 124 2.50 15.14 -0.44
CA TRP A 124 1.33 14.39 -0.87
C TRP A 124 1.68 13.01 -1.43
N TYR A 125 2.74 12.91 -2.24
CA TYR A 125 3.19 11.65 -2.81
C TYR A 125 3.62 10.66 -1.74
N TYR A 126 4.56 11.03 -0.87
CA TYR A 126 5.09 10.10 0.13
C TYR A 126 4.06 9.74 1.20
N CYS A 127 3.21 10.68 1.59
CA CYS A 127 2.12 10.36 2.51
C CYS A 127 1.05 9.46 1.85
N THR A 128 0.79 9.58 0.54
CA THR A 128 -0.04 8.61 -0.19
C THR A 128 0.65 7.24 -0.31
N LEU A 129 1.97 7.24 -0.53
CA LEU A 129 2.78 6.04 -0.69
C LEU A 129 2.77 5.20 0.60
N THR A 130 3.00 5.81 1.75
CA THR A 130 3.00 5.12 3.06
C THR A 130 1.65 4.47 3.39
N ILE A 131 0.53 5.10 3.02
CA ILE A 131 -0.81 4.49 3.16
C ILE A 131 -0.93 3.26 2.26
N ARG A 132 -0.57 3.37 0.98
CA ARG A 132 -0.65 2.25 0.04
C ARG A 132 0.27 1.10 0.45
N GLU A 133 1.45 1.39 0.94
CA GLU A 133 2.41 0.38 1.41
C GLU A 133 1.95 -0.31 2.68
N SER A 134 1.33 0.42 3.60
CA SER A 134 0.73 -0.19 4.79
C SER A 134 -0.37 -1.18 4.40
N ILE A 135 -1.18 -0.86 3.37
CA ILE A 135 -2.20 -1.79 2.83
C ILE A 135 -1.54 -3.00 2.15
N LEU A 136 -0.43 -2.80 1.42
CA LEU A 136 0.34 -3.89 0.82
C LEU A 136 0.90 -4.84 1.90
N ILE A 137 1.47 -4.28 2.97
CA ILE A 137 2.04 -5.04 4.09
C ILE A 137 0.95 -5.84 4.80
N LEU A 138 -0.21 -5.24 5.08
CA LEU A 138 -1.38 -5.93 5.65
C LEU A 138 -1.79 -7.15 4.81
N ASN A 139 -1.63 -7.06 3.49
CA ASN A 139 -1.99 -8.11 2.54
C ASN A 139 -0.83 -9.06 2.16
N GLY A 140 0.27 -9.03 2.90
CA GLY A 140 1.37 -10.01 2.79
C GLY A 140 2.59 -9.53 1.99
N SER A 141 2.67 -8.25 1.61
CA SER A 141 3.89 -7.72 1.00
C SER A 141 5.03 -7.62 2.01
N LYS A 142 6.22 -8.11 1.64
CA LYS A 142 7.42 -8.12 2.47
C LYS A 142 8.30 -6.92 2.15
N LEU A 143 7.76 -5.71 2.35
CA LEU A 143 8.56 -4.49 2.24
C LEU A 143 9.58 -4.44 3.38
N GLY A 144 10.84 -4.15 3.05
CA GLY A 144 11.89 -3.99 4.06
C GLY A 144 11.57 -2.80 4.98
N SER A 145 11.72 -3.00 6.30
CA SER A 145 11.35 -1.99 7.31
C SER A 145 12.06 -0.65 7.11
N TRP A 146 13.33 -0.68 6.66
CA TRP A 146 14.07 0.54 6.32
C TRP A 146 13.39 1.33 5.20
N TRP A 147 12.98 0.69 4.10
CA TRP A 147 12.38 1.36 2.95
C TRP A 147 11.05 2.03 3.31
N VAL A 148 10.27 1.38 4.19
CA VAL A 148 9.06 1.96 4.76
C VAL A 148 9.38 3.18 5.62
N ALA A 149 10.34 3.07 6.55
CA ALA A 149 10.77 4.17 7.40
C ALA A 149 11.32 5.36 6.59
N HIS A 150 12.07 5.09 5.52
CA HIS A 150 12.59 6.07 4.58
C HIS A 150 11.47 6.90 3.94
N HIS A 151 10.35 6.30 3.53
CA HIS A 151 9.23 7.06 2.96
C HIS A 151 8.56 7.99 3.99
N TYR A 152 8.48 7.58 5.26
CA TYR A 152 8.03 8.47 6.33
C TYR A 152 8.99 9.65 6.51
N LEU A 153 10.30 9.40 6.54
CA LEU A 153 11.32 10.45 6.61
C LEU A 153 11.23 11.39 5.40
N ALA A 154 10.96 10.88 4.20
CA ALA A 154 10.78 11.69 3.00
C ALA A 154 9.52 12.59 3.09
N CYS A 155 8.40 12.12 3.67
CA CYS A 155 7.24 12.98 3.93
C CYS A 155 7.60 14.10 4.95
N VAL A 156 8.40 13.79 5.98
CA VAL A 156 8.88 14.80 6.96
C VAL A 156 9.82 15.81 6.30
N ILE A 157 10.80 15.38 5.50
CA ILE A 157 11.69 16.27 4.73
C ILE A 157 10.86 17.23 3.88
N GLY A 158 9.86 16.71 3.16
CA GLY A 158 8.97 17.55 2.37
C GLY A 158 8.16 18.53 3.19
N GLY A 159 7.68 18.13 4.37
CA GLY A 159 6.94 19.00 5.28
C GLY A 159 7.81 20.14 5.82
N VAL A 160 9.04 19.83 6.26
CA VAL A 160 9.99 20.84 6.74
C VAL A 160 10.34 21.81 5.61
N ALA A 161 10.67 21.31 4.43
CA ALA A 161 11.01 22.13 3.27
C ALA A 161 9.84 23.02 2.80
N LEU A 162 8.60 22.51 2.84
CA LEU A 162 7.40 23.31 2.53
C LEU A 162 7.22 24.50 3.49
N THR A 163 7.59 24.34 4.76
CA THR A 163 7.49 25.41 5.76
C THR A 163 8.71 26.33 5.81
N TRP A 164 9.72 26.12 4.96
CA TRP A 164 10.94 26.95 4.97
C TRP A 164 10.63 28.34 4.38
N PRO A 165 10.74 29.43 5.17
CA PRO A 165 10.50 30.77 4.67
C PRO A 165 11.52 31.18 3.60
N ASP A 166 11.12 32.12 2.75
CA ASP A 166 12.02 32.74 1.78
C ASP A 166 13.12 33.52 2.51
N SER A 167 14.32 32.95 2.54
CA SER A 167 15.46 33.42 3.30
C SER A 167 16.74 33.21 2.50
N ALA A 168 17.83 33.91 2.85
CA ALA A 168 19.11 33.74 2.17
C ALA A 168 19.57 32.27 2.17
N SER A 169 19.45 31.59 3.30
CA SER A 169 19.73 30.15 3.44
C SER A 169 18.92 29.28 2.46
N TYR A 170 17.64 29.61 2.23
CA TYR A 170 16.79 28.90 1.28
C TYR A 170 17.30 29.08 -0.16
N GLN A 171 17.59 30.32 -0.55
CA GLN A 171 18.05 30.65 -1.90
C GLN A 171 19.41 30.01 -2.23
N MET A 172 20.29 29.87 -1.24
CA MET A 172 21.57 29.16 -1.40
C MET A 172 21.41 27.67 -1.68
N PHE A 173 20.40 27.02 -1.11
CA PHE A 173 20.17 25.59 -1.26
C PHE A 173 19.20 25.23 -2.40
N HIS A 174 18.39 26.20 -2.84
CA HIS A 174 17.27 26.01 -3.79
C HIS A 174 17.62 25.19 -5.04
N THR A 175 18.60 25.65 -5.82
CA THR A 175 19.00 24.97 -7.07
C THR A 175 19.50 23.55 -6.81
N GLN A 176 20.28 23.36 -5.75
CA GLN A 176 20.79 22.04 -5.37
C GLN A 176 19.64 21.08 -5.04
N PHE A 177 18.65 21.54 -4.29
CA PHE A 177 17.47 20.75 -3.95
C PHE A 177 16.63 20.39 -5.18
N LEU A 178 16.39 21.33 -6.10
CA LEU A 178 15.65 21.06 -7.34
C LEU A 178 16.35 20.01 -8.22
N LEU A 179 17.67 20.14 -8.41
CA LEU A 179 18.44 19.16 -9.17
C LEU A 179 18.41 17.78 -8.53
N PHE A 180 18.48 17.72 -7.19
CA PHE A 180 18.32 16.48 -6.44
C PHE A 180 16.94 15.86 -6.64
N ALA A 181 15.86 16.64 -6.59
CA ALA A 181 14.50 16.17 -6.82
C ALA A 181 14.28 15.64 -8.25
N VAL A 182 14.87 16.30 -9.26
CA VAL A 182 14.87 15.82 -10.65
C VAL A 182 15.61 14.48 -10.75
N TYR A 183 16.78 14.37 -10.10
CA TYR A 183 17.55 13.13 -10.08
C TYR A 183 16.76 11.98 -9.43
N ILE A 184 16.01 12.23 -8.35
CA ILE A 184 15.09 11.25 -7.74
C ILE A 184 14.06 10.76 -8.76
N CYS A 185 13.38 11.68 -9.45
CA CYS A 185 12.35 11.30 -10.42
C CYS A 185 12.92 10.42 -11.53
N LEU A 186 14.12 10.73 -12.05
CA LEU A 186 14.80 9.93 -13.06
C LEU A 186 15.23 8.55 -12.52
N LEU A 187 15.77 8.51 -11.30
CA LEU A 187 16.20 7.27 -10.68
C LEU A 187 15.01 6.34 -10.40
N GLN A 188 13.88 6.87 -9.96
CA GLN A 188 12.66 6.10 -9.74
C GLN A 188 12.14 5.44 -11.04
N GLN A 189 12.26 6.12 -12.19
CA GLN A 189 11.96 5.49 -13.49
C GLN A 189 12.90 4.32 -13.78
N LEU A 190 14.20 4.51 -13.57
CA LEU A 190 15.21 3.49 -13.81
C LEU A 190 15.01 2.27 -12.90
N GLN A 191 14.77 2.54 -11.61
CA GLN A 191 14.44 1.54 -10.60
C GLN A 191 13.23 0.72 -11.04
N TYR A 192 12.13 1.38 -11.40
CA TYR A 192 10.93 0.67 -11.84
C TYR A 192 11.18 -0.25 -13.03
N GLN A 193 11.84 0.26 -14.09
CA GLN A 193 12.05 -0.52 -15.31
C GLN A 193 12.92 -1.75 -15.04
N TYR A 194 14.02 -1.55 -14.33
CA TYR A 194 14.95 -2.61 -13.98
C TYR A 194 14.32 -3.65 -13.04
N GLN A 195 13.70 -3.18 -11.96
CA GLN A 195 13.15 -4.04 -10.91
C GLN A 195 11.91 -4.80 -11.39
N SER A 196 11.03 -4.17 -12.16
CA SER A 196 9.87 -4.85 -12.74
C SER A 196 10.30 -5.98 -13.68
N GLY A 197 11.37 -5.79 -14.46
CA GLY A 197 11.93 -6.84 -15.30
C GLY A 197 12.48 -8.02 -14.49
N CYS A 198 13.18 -7.73 -13.39
CA CYS A 198 13.70 -8.75 -12.50
C CYS A 198 12.58 -9.53 -11.77
N LEU A 199 11.56 -8.83 -11.26
CA LEU A 199 10.41 -9.47 -10.61
C LEU A 199 9.62 -10.36 -11.58
N ARG A 200 9.38 -9.89 -12.82
CA ARG A 200 8.73 -10.73 -13.85
C ARG A 200 9.51 -12.01 -14.13
N ARG A 201 10.84 -11.93 -14.22
CA ARG A 201 11.70 -13.11 -14.40
C ARG A 201 11.60 -14.06 -13.21
N LEU A 202 11.67 -13.56 -11.98
CA LEU A 202 11.52 -14.37 -10.76
C LEU A 202 10.15 -15.06 -10.68
N HIS A 203 9.08 -14.37 -11.07
CA HIS A 203 7.73 -14.94 -11.15
C HIS A 203 7.65 -16.05 -12.20
N SER A 204 8.22 -15.86 -13.40
CA SER A 204 8.24 -16.93 -14.42
C SER A 204 9.05 -18.16 -14.00
N LEU A 205 10.00 -18.00 -13.07
CA LEU A 205 10.82 -19.09 -12.53
C LEU A 205 10.19 -19.74 -11.29
N GLY A 206 9.04 -19.27 -10.82
CA GLY A 206 8.39 -19.76 -9.60
C GLY A 206 9.08 -19.35 -8.29
N HIS A 207 10.01 -18.39 -8.32
CA HIS A 207 10.80 -17.94 -7.16
C HIS A 207 10.34 -16.62 -6.54
N GLY A 208 9.50 -15.82 -7.22
CA GLY A 208 9.06 -14.52 -6.69
C GLY A 208 7.73 -14.62 -5.93
N ASP A 209 7.59 -13.82 -4.87
CA ASP A 209 6.35 -13.73 -4.10
C ASP A 209 5.32 -12.92 -4.88
N SER A 210 4.05 -13.35 -4.86
CA SER A 210 2.95 -12.68 -5.54
C SER A 210 2.82 -11.19 -5.16
N MET A 211 3.18 -10.86 -3.91
CA MET A 211 3.10 -9.52 -3.32
C MET A 211 4.40 -8.70 -3.38
N ASP A 212 5.45 -9.18 -4.06
CA ASP A 212 6.68 -8.41 -4.22
C ASP A 212 6.46 -7.21 -5.14
N VAL A 213 6.90 -6.02 -4.73
CA VAL A 213 6.81 -4.77 -5.50
C VAL A 213 8.20 -4.16 -5.67
N THR A 214 8.32 -3.21 -6.60
CA THR A 214 9.55 -2.44 -6.76
C THR A 214 9.80 -1.60 -5.51
N LEU A 215 11.06 -1.49 -5.11
CA LEU A 215 11.55 -0.74 -3.97
C LEU A 215 12.28 0.50 -4.47
N GLU A 216 12.23 1.60 -3.71
CA GLU A 216 13.03 2.80 -3.99
C GLU A 216 14.52 2.64 -3.61
N GLY A 217 14.99 1.39 -3.55
CA GLY A 217 16.31 1.00 -3.08
C GLY A 217 16.87 -0.23 -3.78
N PHE A 218 17.64 -1.02 -3.04
CA PHE A 218 18.20 -2.29 -3.52
C PHE A 218 17.73 -3.46 -2.63
N ALA A 219 17.59 -4.65 -3.21
CA ALA A 219 17.21 -5.86 -2.51
C ALA A 219 18.01 -7.08 -2.99
N THR A 220 18.10 -8.11 -2.15
CA THR A 220 18.92 -9.31 -2.38
C THR A 220 18.54 -10.05 -3.67
N TRP A 221 17.26 -10.07 -4.04
CA TRP A 221 16.78 -10.74 -5.25
C TRP A 221 17.27 -10.09 -6.54
N MET A 222 17.69 -8.82 -6.50
CA MET A 222 18.20 -8.07 -7.64
C MET A 222 19.58 -8.57 -8.11
N PHE A 223 20.31 -9.31 -7.26
CA PHE A 223 21.56 -9.97 -7.67
C PHE A 223 21.37 -11.12 -8.67
N HIS A 224 20.14 -11.59 -8.88
CA HIS A 224 19.83 -12.56 -9.95
C HIS A 224 19.68 -11.86 -11.33
N GLY A 225 20.00 -10.57 -11.43
CA GLY A 225 20.13 -9.80 -12.65
C GLY A 225 21.47 -9.06 -12.73
N LEU A 226 21.64 -8.22 -13.75
CA LEU A 226 22.80 -7.34 -13.86
C LEU A 226 22.74 -6.30 -12.75
N THR A 227 23.73 -6.15 -11.87
CA THR A 227 23.77 -5.18 -10.75
C THR A 227 23.86 -3.71 -11.20
N PHE A 228 23.36 -3.42 -12.40
CA PHE A 228 23.37 -2.15 -13.12
C PHE A 228 22.82 -0.98 -12.30
N LEU A 229 21.86 -1.21 -11.41
CA LEU A 229 21.24 -0.14 -10.63
C LEU A 229 22.15 0.43 -9.52
N LEU A 230 23.10 -0.37 -9.01
CA LEU A 230 23.95 0.02 -7.87
C LEU A 230 24.72 1.34 -8.07
N PRO A 231 25.40 1.61 -9.20
CA PRO A 231 26.09 2.89 -9.38
C PRO A 231 25.16 4.11 -9.31
N PHE A 232 23.94 4.01 -9.84
CA PHE A 232 22.98 5.11 -9.79
C PHE A 232 22.44 5.34 -8.37
N LEU A 233 22.19 4.26 -7.62
CA LEU A 233 21.84 4.35 -6.20
C LEU A 233 22.98 4.95 -5.37
N ALA A 234 24.21 4.56 -5.65
CA ALA A 234 25.37 5.11 -4.95
C ALA A 234 25.47 6.63 -5.15
N VAL A 235 25.27 7.12 -6.37
CA VAL A 235 25.23 8.57 -6.65
C VAL A 235 24.11 9.24 -5.85
N MET A 236 22.89 8.68 -5.82
CA MET A 236 21.79 9.22 -5.01
C MET A 236 22.17 9.40 -3.55
N TYR A 237 22.72 8.36 -2.93
CA TYR A 237 23.01 8.40 -1.50
C TYR A 237 24.18 9.35 -1.18
N MET A 238 25.14 9.49 -2.10
CA MET A 238 26.17 10.51 -1.97
C MET A 238 25.59 11.93 -2.10
N LEU A 239 24.58 12.14 -2.96
CA LEU A 239 23.87 13.42 -3.04
C LEU A 239 23.05 13.71 -1.78
N GLU A 240 22.48 12.69 -1.12
CA GLU A 240 21.82 12.85 0.19
C GLU A 240 22.80 13.36 1.25
N LEU A 241 23.99 12.76 1.34
CA LEU A 241 25.05 13.23 2.24
C LEU A 241 25.58 14.61 1.86
N TYR A 242 25.69 14.90 0.57
CA TYR A 242 26.09 16.22 0.09
C TYR A 242 25.07 17.30 0.44
N ASN A 243 23.77 17.01 0.34
CA ASN A 243 22.71 17.91 0.80
C ASN A 243 22.82 18.16 2.31
N SER A 244 23.04 17.11 3.10
CA SER A 244 23.25 17.23 4.54
C SER A 244 24.43 18.16 4.87
N TYR A 245 25.57 17.95 4.18
CA TYR A 245 26.78 18.74 4.36
C TYR A 245 26.58 20.20 3.95
N THR A 246 26.00 20.48 2.78
CA THR A 246 25.71 21.86 2.34
C THR A 246 24.83 22.58 3.37
N LEU A 247 23.76 21.93 3.84
CA LEU A 247 22.87 22.52 4.85
C LEU A 247 23.57 22.75 6.18
N TYR A 248 24.47 21.85 6.59
CA TYR A 248 25.27 22.03 7.79
C TYR A 248 26.19 23.26 7.68
N CYS A 249 26.84 23.46 6.54
CA CYS A 249 27.66 24.65 6.29
C CYS A 249 26.81 25.94 6.30
N ILE A 250 25.65 25.94 5.63
CA ILE A 250 24.73 27.08 5.66
C ILE A 250 24.29 27.41 7.09
N TRP A 251 23.97 26.39 7.89
CA TRP A 251 23.60 26.57 9.30
C TRP A 251 24.73 27.18 10.14
N ARG A 252 25.99 26.82 9.84
CA ARG A 252 27.18 27.35 10.54
C ARG A 252 27.49 28.80 10.19
N ASP A 253 27.27 29.19 8.94
CA ASP A 253 27.73 30.46 8.39
C ASP A 253 26.67 31.58 8.49
N GLN A 254 25.39 31.24 8.68
CA GLN A 254 24.29 32.20 8.79
C GLN A 254 23.39 31.94 10.01
N GLU A 255 22.78 33.01 10.54
CA GLU A 255 21.62 32.88 11.43
C GLU A 255 20.46 32.23 10.67
N SER A 256 20.42 30.91 10.73
CA SER A 256 19.52 30.08 9.96
C SER A 256 18.27 29.74 10.76
N VAL A 257 17.14 29.70 10.06
CA VAL A 257 15.89 29.19 10.62
C VAL A 257 16.00 27.70 10.95
N TRP A 258 15.17 27.20 11.86
CA TRP A 258 15.25 25.83 12.38
C TRP A 258 15.13 24.73 11.30
N GLN A 259 14.51 25.04 10.15
CA GLN A 259 14.38 24.14 9.01
C GLN A 259 15.75 23.70 8.47
N VAL A 260 16.76 24.57 8.50
CA VAL A 260 18.10 24.28 7.96
C VAL A 260 18.80 23.17 8.73
N PRO A 261 19.02 23.27 10.07
CA PRO A 261 19.61 22.17 10.83
C PRO A 261 18.71 20.92 10.83
N ALA A 262 17.38 21.08 10.84
CA ALA A 262 16.47 19.95 10.77
C ALA A 262 16.63 19.14 9.46
N LEU A 263 16.65 19.82 8.31
CA LEU A 263 16.87 19.16 7.02
C LEU A 263 18.27 18.58 6.91
N SER A 264 19.30 19.26 7.43
CA SER A 264 20.66 18.72 7.46
C SER A 264 20.73 17.36 8.16
N ILE A 265 20.10 17.23 9.33
CA ILE A 265 20.02 15.98 10.10
C ILE A 265 19.17 14.93 9.37
N LEU A 266 18.01 15.30 8.84
CA LEU A 266 17.14 14.37 8.13
C LEU A 266 17.84 13.76 6.89
N PHE A 267 18.51 14.58 6.08
CA PHE A 267 19.30 14.11 4.95
C PHE A 267 20.47 13.23 5.39
N LEU A 268 21.12 13.53 6.52
CA LEU A 268 22.18 12.69 7.06
C LEU A 268 21.66 11.30 7.41
N VAL A 269 20.54 11.23 8.14
CA VAL A 269 19.93 9.98 8.57
C VAL A 269 19.52 9.13 7.38
N VAL A 270 18.87 9.73 6.38
CA VAL A 270 18.46 9.03 5.16
C VAL A 270 19.69 8.54 4.38
N GLY A 271 20.67 9.41 4.12
CA GLY A 271 21.88 9.06 3.38
C GLY A 271 22.69 7.95 4.03
N VAL A 272 22.97 8.06 5.33
CA VAL A 272 23.70 7.03 6.09
C VAL A 272 22.91 5.72 6.13
N GLY A 273 21.60 5.78 6.38
CA GLY A 273 20.78 4.56 6.47
C GLY A 273 20.63 3.85 5.12
N ASN A 274 20.51 4.59 4.02
CA ASN A 274 20.48 4.04 2.67
C ASN A 274 21.79 3.32 2.32
N ILE A 275 22.93 3.96 2.61
CA ILE A 275 24.26 3.35 2.42
C ILE A 275 24.38 2.10 3.28
N ALA A 276 24.06 2.19 4.57
CA ALA A 276 24.16 1.06 5.50
C ALA A 276 23.31 -0.15 5.05
N MET A 277 22.07 0.10 4.61
CA MET A 277 21.17 -0.95 4.11
C MET A 277 21.72 -1.64 2.87
N VAL A 278 22.18 -0.87 1.87
CA VAL A 278 22.75 -1.45 0.64
C VAL A 278 24.07 -2.16 0.93
N SER A 279 24.95 -1.59 1.74
CA SER A 279 26.19 -2.26 2.18
C SER A 279 25.88 -3.57 2.90
N HIS A 280 24.89 -3.61 3.79
CA HIS A 280 24.47 -4.83 4.46
C HIS A 280 24.02 -5.90 3.46
N ILE A 281 23.15 -5.54 2.50
CA ILE A 281 22.67 -6.44 1.45
C ILE A 281 23.82 -6.99 0.59
N VAL A 282 24.77 -6.12 0.19
CA VAL A 282 25.94 -6.51 -0.60
C VAL A 282 26.83 -7.47 0.17
N ILE A 283 27.15 -7.16 1.43
CA ILE A 283 27.99 -8.00 2.30
C ILE A 283 27.31 -9.36 2.52
N GLN A 284 26.01 -9.38 2.78
CA GLN A 284 25.25 -10.62 2.93
C GLN A 284 25.38 -11.48 1.67
N LYS A 285 25.20 -10.88 0.48
CA LYS A 285 25.31 -11.60 -0.78
C LYS A 285 26.72 -12.14 -1.03
N MET A 286 27.75 -11.35 -0.71
CA MET A 286 29.14 -11.79 -0.83
C MET A 286 29.42 -13.01 0.05
N LYS A 287 28.91 -13.02 1.29
CA LYS A 287 29.03 -14.17 2.21
C LYS A 287 28.30 -15.40 1.67
N GLU A 288 27.06 -15.26 1.20
CA GLU A 288 26.28 -16.36 0.58
C GLU A 288 27.02 -16.98 -0.60
N ASN A 289 27.58 -16.15 -1.48
CA ASN A 289 28.34 -16.59 -2.66
C ASN A 289 29.63 -17.33 -2.25
N ALA A 290 30.35 -16.85 -1.23
CA ALA A 290 31.54 -17.50 -0.70
C ALA A 290 31.21 -18.88 -0.12
N THR A 291 30.17 -18.97 0.73
CA THR A 291 29.72 -20.24 1.32
C THR A 291 29.25 -21.24 0.26
N SER A 292 28.48 -20.78 -0.74
CA SER A 292 28.03 -21.61 -1.86
C SER A 292 29.21 -22.17 -2.67
N ARG A 293 30.22 -21.34 -2.94
CA ARG A 293 31.45 -21.75 -3.62
C ARG A 293 32.20 -22.82 -2.83
N VAL A 294 32.37 -22.64 -1.51
CA VAL A 294 33.01 -23.62 -0.63
C VAL A 294 32.23 -24.94 -0.64
N LYS A 295 30.91 -24.90 -0.50
CA LYS A 295 30.05 -26.09 -0.54
C LYS A 295 30.16 -26.84 -1.86
N ASN A 296 30.21 -26.13 -2.99
CA ASN A 296 30.37 -26.73 -4.31
C ASN A 296 31.76 -27.38 -4.48
N ILE A 297 32.82 -26.77 -3.95
CA ILE A 297 34.17 -27.35 -3.94
C ILE A 297 34.20 -28.63 -3.09
N LEU A 298 33.63 -28.60 -1.88
CA LEU A 298 33.57 -29.78 -1.00
C LEU A 298 32.75 -30.92 -1.61
N ARG A 299 31.66 -30.61 -2.34
CA ARG A 299 30.88 -31.61 -3.07
C ARG A 299 31.65 -32.21 -4.25
N LYS A 300 32.47 -31.41 -4.94
CA LYS A 300 33.29 -31.86 -6.07
C LYS A 300 34.52 -32.68 -5.62
N TYR A 301 35.06 -32.37 -4.44
CA TYR A 301 36.25 -33.03 -3.87
C TYR A 301 35.97 -33.55 -2.45
N PRO A 302 35.22 -34.67 -2.32
CA PRO A 302 34.87 -35.22 -1.02
C PRO A 302 36.08 -35.72 -0.20
N SER A 303 37.23 -35.94 -0.84
CA SER A 303 38.50 -36.25 -0.16
C SER A 303 39.00 -35.10 0.72
N ILE A 304 38.78 -33.85 0.32
CA ILE A 304 39.15 -32.64 1.10
C ILE A 304 38.26 -32.49 2.33
N ALA A 305 37.00 -32.93 2.25
CA ALA A 305 36.05 -32.87 3.37
C ALA A 305 36.41 -33.85 4.51
N LYS A 306 37.18 -34.91 4.23
CA LYS A 306 37.62 -35.92 5.22
C LYS A 306 38.89 -35.53 5.99
N LEU A 307 39.56 -34.45 5.60
CA LEU A 307 40.81 -33.96 6.22
C LEU A 307 40.57 -32.89 7.30
N ARG A 308 39.30 -32.65 7.68
CA ARG A 308 38.90 -31.69 8.70
C ARG A 308 38.25 -32.38 9.89
#